data_AF-A0A2G1WMN8-F1
#
_entry.id   AF-A0A2G1WMN8-F1
#
_cell.length_a   1.000
_cell.length_b   1.000
_cell.length_c   1.000
_cell.angle_alpha   90.00
_cell.angle_beta   90.00
_cell.angle_gamma   90.00
#
_symmetry.space_group_name_H-M   'P 1'
#
loop_
_entity.id
_entity.type
_entity.pdbx_description
1 polymer ?
#
loop_
_entity_poly.entity_id
_entity_poly.type
_entity_poly.pdbx_seq_one_letter_code
_entity_poly.pdbx_strand_id
1 'polypeptide(L)'
;MTTLVICIDRSGAIGRATNVPMPVAGWEAVRSLVTDAGLSDPEDASVNCLLESLRVARDLRDEREEAVVAVVSAESDSAVGADRSIAAQLDDLVDRYDPRAAIAVVDSAEDEQVLPIVESRIPVDSVDRVVVRQARDIESTYYLLKQFLADEQLRSTILVPFGIALLLLPALFYWFSAGEAVAGVAGLLGAALLYKGLAIDRFVAGMPERIREALYAGQVSIVTYVVAGGLALVGGFFGVLSASELSGVPALVEAVEFTYAAVPWFAVAGVTAAVGRLLDELIRDEGIRTPYLNLPFVIAAVALVVRGFAGYFLAQEAILAPFGMWGVTVSPVQQLAAFIVGGIVVSLVGVKLASDVGTETLEDVIDADRETDGE
;
A
#
# COMPACT_ATOMS: atom_id res chain seq x y z
N MET A 1 54.40 -4.44 -17.55
CA MET A 1 54.05 -5.09 -16.26
C MET A 1 52.95 -6.05 -16.63
N THR A 2 53.14 -7.34 -16.34
CA THR A 2 52.21 -8.36 -16.82
C THR A 2 51.03 -8.52 -15.87
N THR A 3 49.83 -8.30 -16.37
CA THR A 3 48.56 -8.57 -15.70
C THR A 3 47.97 -9.86 -16.27
N LEU A 4 47.62 -10.80 -15.41
CA LEU A 4 47.01 -12.07 -15.80
C LEU A 4 45.49 -11.97 -15.67
N VAL A 5 44.76 -12.06 -16.78
CA VAL A 5 43.29 -12.12 -16.77
C VAL A 5 42.89 -13.60 -16.75
N ILE A 6 42.29 -14.05 -15.65
CA ILE A 6 42.05 -15.46 -15.37
C ILE A 6 40.54 -15.74 -15.38
N CYS A 7 40.08 -16.52 -16.36
CA CYS A 7 38.76 -17.17 -16.30
C CYS A 7 38.86 -18.39 -15.38
N ILE A 8 38.04 -18.45 -14.34
CA ILE A 8 38.04 -19.55 -13.36
C ILE A 8 36.79 -20.39 -13.55
N ASP A 9 36.98 -21.69 -13.79
CA ASP A 9 35.91 -22.69 -13.85
C ASP A 9 36.21 -23.84 -12.86
N ARG A 10 35.76 -23.68 -11.63
CA ARG A 10 35.88 -24.69 -10.59
C ARG A 10 35.00 -25.90 -10.84
N SER A 11 33.90 -25.73 -11.55
CA SER A 11 33.01 -26.84 -11.87
C SER A 11 33.67 -27.84 -12.83
N GLY A 12 34.64 -27.41 -13.63
CA GLY A 12 35.28 -28.21 -14.68
C GLY A 12 34.44 -28.28 -15.96
N ALA A 13 33.41 -27.45 -16.11
CA ALA A 13 32.49 -27.47 -17.25
C ALA A 13 33.21 -27.20 -18.57
N ILE A 14 34.13 -26.23 -18.60
CA ILE A 14 34.89 -25.85 -19.79
C ILE A 14 35.80 -26.99 -20.23
N GLY A 15 36.54 -27.59 -19.28
CA GLY A 15 37.43 -28.72 -19.55
C GLY A 15 36.66 -29.94 -20.08
N ARG A 16 35.50 -30.26 -19.49
CA ARG A 16 34.66 -31.38 -19.94
C ARG A 16 33.99 -31.12 -21.30
N ALA A 17 33.54 -29.90 -21.56
CA ALA A 17 32.86 -29.54 -22.80
C ALA A 17 33.81 -29.54 -24.00
N THR A 18 35.06 -29.11 -23.80
CA THR A 18 36.02 -28.91 -24.90
C THR A 18 37.05 -30.03 -25.03
N ASN A 19 37.27 -30.82 -23.98
CA ASN A 19 38.32 -31.85 -23.90
C ASN A 19 39.73 -31.31 -24.20
N VAL A 20 39.95 -30.02 -23.91
CA VAL A 20 41.24 -29.33 -24.06
C VAL A 20 41.99 -29.39 -22.71
N PRO A 21 43.28 -29.76 -22.69
CA PRO A 21 44.07 -29.77 -21.47
C PRO A 21 44.26 -28.36 -20.90
N MET A 22 44.16 -28.25 -19.59
CA MET A 22 44.25 -26.98 -18.86
C MET A 22 45.62 -26.81 -18.19
N PRO A 23 46.11 -25.58 -17.97
CA PRO A 23 45.46 -24.31 -18.30
C PRO A 23 45.64 -23.94 -19.78
N VAL A 24 44.66 -23.23 -20.34
CA VAL A 24 44.77 -22.63 -21.68
C VAL A 24 45.18 -21.18 -21.52
N ALA A 25 46.31 -20.77 -22.11
CA ALA A 25 46.82 -19.41 -22.00
C ALA A 25 47.16 -18.80 -23.36
N GLY A 26 46.91 -17.50 -23.49
CA GLY A 26 47.15 -16.72 -24.70
C GLY A 26 45.89 -16.42 -25.50
N TRP A 27 45.88 -15.24 -26.13
CA TRP A 27 44.72 -14.69 -26.82
C TRP A 27 44.09 -15.66 -27.83
N GLU A 28 44.88 -16.19 -28.77
CA GLU A 28 44.35 -17.07 -29.83
C GLU A 28 43.91 -18.42 -29.27
N ALA A 29 44.58 -18.93 -28.24
CA ALA A 29 44.22 -20.20 -27.61
C ALA A 29 42.87 -20.08 -26.89
N VAL A 30 42.68 -19.02 -26.11
CA VAL A 30 41.40 -18.75 -25.41
C VAL A 30 40.28 -18.44 -26.41
N ARG A 31 40.58 -17.69 -27.49
CA ARG A 31 39.60 -17.42 -28.56
C ARG A 31 39.14 -18.69 -29.28
N SER A 32 40.04 -19.64 -29.52
CA SER A 32 39.68 -20.96 -30.04
C SER A 32 38.80 -21.71 -29.04
N LEU A 33 39.19 -21.72 -27.76
CA LEU A 33 38.46 -22.39 -26.69
C LEU A 33 37.02 -21.87 -26.54
N VAL A 34 36.80 -20.56 -26.67
CA VAL A 34 35.45 -19.96 -26.65
C VAL A 34 34.59 -20.52 -27.79
N THR A 35 35.18 -20.68 -28.97
CA THR A 35 34.47 -21.22 -30.13
C THR A 35 34.09 -22.67 -29.91
N ASP A 36 35.00 -23.48 -29.37
CA ASP A 36 34.75 -24.89 -29.07
C ASP A 36 33.72 -25.06 -27.95
N ALA A 37 33.82 -24.28 -26.87
CA ALA A 37 32.87 -24.29 -25.75
C ALA A 37 31.48 -23.83 -26.20
N GLY A 38 31.39 -22.74 -26.97
CA GLY A 38 30.13 -22.20 -27.46
C GLY A 38 29.44 -23.07 -28.52
N LEU A 39 30.20 -23.88 -29.26
CA LEU A 39 29.63 -24.89 -30.16
C LEU A 39 29.10 -26.12 -29.40
N SER A 40 29.67 -26.42 -28.23
CA SER A 40 29.21 -27.51 -27.36
C SER A 40 27.91 -27.14 -26.63
N ASP A 41 27.89 -26.00 -25.95
CA ASP A 41 26.71 -25.47 -25.26
C ASP A 41 26.67 -23.94 -25.35
N PRO A 42 25.87 -23.36 -26.28
CA PRO A 42 25.78 -21.91 -26.44
C PRO A 42 25.03 -21.20 -25.31
N GLU A 43 24.30 -21.93 -24.46
CA GLU A 43 23.52 -21.35 -23.36
C GLU A 43 24.29 -21.33 -22.03
N ASP A 44 25.44 -22.00 -21.96
CA ASP A 44 26.30 -22.06 -20.80
C ASP A 44 26.88 -20.67 -20.45
N ALA A 45 26.83 -20.32 -19.17
CA ALA A 45 27.38 -19.06 -18.66
C ALA A 45 28.90 -18.98 -18.85
N SER A 46 29.60 -20.11 -18.88
CA SER A 46 31.05 -20.18 -19.03
C SER A 46 31.54 -19.65 -20.37
N VAL A 47 30.71 -19.71 -21.42
CA VAL A 47 31.02 -19.08 -22.72
C VAL A 47 31.11 -17.56 -22.58
N ASN A 48 30.20 -16.96 -21.81
CA ASN A 48 30.21 -15.53 -21.54
C ASN A 48 31.37 -15.13 -20.64
N CYS A 49 31.74 -15.98 -19.68
CA CYS A 49 32.92 -15.80 -18.83
C CYS A 49 34.23 -15.71 -19.65
N LEU A 50 34.38 -16.62 -20.63
CA LEU A 50 35.52 -16.61 -21.55
C LEU A 50 35.54 -15.37 -22.46
N LEU A 51 34.37 -14.94 -22.96
CA LEU A 51 34.24 -13.72 -23.76
C LEU A 51 34.59 -12.46 -22.97
N GLU A 52 34.16 -12.36 -21.72
CA GLU A 52 34.50 -11.23 -20.86
C GLU A 52 36.00 -11.23 -20.54
N SER A 53 36.61 -12.39 -20.28
CA SER A 53 38.05 -12.52 -20.08
C SER A 53 38.86 -12.02 -21.29
N LEU A 54 38.42 -12.33 -22.51
CA LEU A 54 39.02 -11.78 -23.74
C LEU A 54 38.80 -10.27 -23.84
N ARG A 55 37.61 -9.78 -23.49
CA ARG A 55 37.32 -8.34 -23.53
C ARG A 55 38.20 -7.56 -22.56
N VAL A 56 38.30 -7.98 -21.30
CA VAL A 56 39.15 -7.35 -20.28
C VAL A 56 40.62 -7.35 -20.73
N ALA A 57 41.13 -8.46 -21.25
CA ALA A 57 42.51 -8.52 -21.74
C ALA A 57 42.77 -7.61 -22.94
N ARG A 58 41.78 -7.40 -23.82
CA ARG A 58 41.89 -6.43 -24.93
C ARG A 58 41.92 -5.01 -24.40
N ASP A 59 41.02 -4.68 -23.48
CA ASP A 59 40.87 -3.33 -22.95
C ASP A 59 42.18 -2.90 -22.22
N LEU A 60 42.81 -3.80 -21.44
CA LEU A 60 44.15 -3.56 -20.86
C LEU A 60 45.25 -3.34 -21.92
N ARG A 61 45.25 -4.11 -23.01
CA ARG A 61 46.23 -3.95 -24.09
C ARG A 61 46.06 -2.63 -24.84
N ASP A 62 44.82 -2.16 -25.01
CA ASP A 62 44.51 -0.86 -25.61
C ASP A 62 45.02 0.30 -24.73
N GLU A 63 45.04 0.10 -23.40
CA GLU A 63 45.65 1.01 -22.42
C GLU A 63 47.19 0.91 -22.35
N ARG A 64 47.80 0.08 -23.21
CA ARG A 64 49.25 -0.20 -23.28
C ARG A 64 49.80 -0.96 -22.06
N GLU A 65 48.96 -1.73 -21.38
CA GLU A 65 49.40 -2.71 -20.39
C GLU A 65 49.72 -4.05 -21.04
N GLU A 66 50.65 -4.81 -20.46
CA GLU A 66 50.94 -6.17 -20.90
C GLU A 66 49.93 -7.10 -20.24
N ALA A 67 48.99 -7.63 -21.00
CA ALA A 67 47.97 -8.55 -20.47
C ALA A 67 48.08 -9.93 -21.13
N VAL A 68 48.01 -10.97 -20.30
CA VAL A 68 47.89 -12.37 -20.73
C VAL A 68 46.54 -12.90 -20.25
N VAL A 69 45.75 -13.45 -21.17
CA VAL A 69 44.48 -14.12 -20.83
C VAL A 69 44.73 -15.62 -20.63
N ALA A 70 44.18 -16.19 -19.57
CA ALA A 70 44.29 -17.61 -19.27
C ALA A 70 42.97 -18.15 -18.71
N VAL A 71 42.78 -19.45 -18.87
CA VAL A 71 41.62 -20.20 -18.40
C VAL A 71 42.14 -21.34 -17.54
N VAL A 72 41.64 -21.40 -16.30
CA VAL A 72 41.88 -22.51 -15.37
C VAL A 72 40.56 -23.22 -15.14
N SER A 73 40.59 -24.55 -15.23
CA SER A 73 39.38 -25.37 -15.09
C SER A 73 39.70 -26.64 -14.32
N ALA A 74 38.82 -27.01 -13.39
CA ALA A 74 39.04 -28.17 -12.51
C ALA A 74 39.07 -29.49 -13.28
N GLU A 75 39.99 -30.38 -12.89
CA GLU A 75 40.16 -31.71 -13.51
C GLU A 75 39.58 -32.85 -12.64
N SER A 76 39.09 -32.54 -11.44
CA SER A 76 38.58 -33.53 -10.48
C SER A 76 37.19 -33.15 -9.98
N ASP A 77 36.30 -34.13 -9.88
CA ASP A 77 34.96 -33.96 -9.32
C ASP A 77 34.94 -33.86 -7.78
N SER A 78 36.09 -34.08 -7.12
CA SER A 78 36.20 -33.90 -5.67
C SER A 78 36.57 -32.46 -5.34
N ALA A 79 35.92 -31.83 -4.37
CA ALA A 79 36.20 -30.44 -4.00
C ALA A 79 37.70 -30.16 -3.75
N VAL A 80 38.37 -31.05 -2.99
CA VAL A 80 39.81 -30.95 -2.71
C VAL A 80 40.66 -31.19 -3.96
N GLY A 81 40.22 -32.08 -4.85
CA GLY A 81 40.92 -32.35 -6.10
C GLY A 81 40.83 -31.17 -7.08
N ALA A 82 39.64 -30.57 -7.20
CA ALA A 82 39.39 -29.39 -8.03
C ALA A 82 40.27 -28.21 -7.59
N ASP A 83 40.26 -27.92 -6.29
CA ASP A 83 41.06 -26.84 -5.70
C ASP A 83 42.57 -27.08 -5.93
N ARG A 84 43.04 -28.34 -5.82
CA ARG A 84 44.44 -28.70 -6.09
C ARG A 84 44.81 -28.63 -7.57
N SER A 85 43.94 -29.06 -8.49
CA SER A 85 44.22 -28.95 -9.91
C SER A 85 44.32 -27.50 -10.34
N ILE A 86 43.40 -26.64 -9.85
CA ILE A 86 43.46 -25.21 -10.14
C ILE A 86 44.72 -24.58 -9.57
N ALA A 87 45.10 -24.92 -8.33
CA ALA A 87 46.35 -24.45 -7.74
C ALA A 87 47.58 -24.82 -8.60
N ALA A 88 47.66 -26.07 -9.08
CA ALA A 88 48.77 -26.51 -9.94
C ALA A 88 48.80 -25.79 -11.30
N GLN A 89 47.63 -25.54 -11.89
CA GLN A 89 47.51 -24.75 -13.12
C GLN A 89 47.92 -23.29 -12.92
N LEU A 90 47.57 -22.68 -11.77
CA LEU A 90 48.01 -21.34 -11.42
C LEU A 90 49.53 -21.29 -11.21
N ASP A 91 50.11 -22.28 -10.55
CA ASP A 91 51.57 -22.36 -10.35
C ASP A 91 52.30 -22.42 -11.72
N ASP A 92 51.79 -23.18 -12.70
CA ASP A 92 52.30 -23.21 -14.09
C ASP A 92 52.19 -21.85 -14.81
N LEU A 93 51.08 -21.12 -14.62
CA LEU A 93 50.90 -19.79 -15.21
C LEU A 93 51.85 -18.75 -14.59
N VAL A 94 52.09 -18.83 -13.28
CA VAL A 94 53.04 -17.97 -12.56
C VAL A 94 54.45 -18.22 -13.08
N ASP A 95 54.87 -19.47 -13.17
CA ASP A 95 56.20 -19.85 -13.67
C ASP A 95 56.43 -19.42 -15.13
N ARG A 96 55.37 -19.46 -15.96
CA ARG A 96 55.47 -19.13 -17.39
C ARG A 96 55.45 -17.63 -17.68
N TYR A 97 54.71 -16.84 -16.91
CA TYR A 97 54.42 -15.44 -17.25
C TYR A 97 54.87 -14.39 -16.24
N ASP A 98 55.30 -14.79 -15.03
CA ASP A 98 55.71 -13.90 -13.92
C ASP A 98 54.76 -12.69 -13.73
N PRO A 99 53.45 -12.91 -13.52
CA PRO A 99 52.47 -11.83 -13.44
C PRO A 99 52.60 -11.06 -12.12
N ARG A 100 52.44 -9.74 -12.17
CA ARG A 100 52.44 -8.88 -10.97
C ARG A 100 51.06 -8.68 -10.36
N ALA A 101 50.03 -8.86 -11.17
CA ALA A 101 48.64 -8.70 -10.80
C ALA A 101 47.77 -9.69 -11.56
N ALA A 102 46.62 -10.02 -10.99
CA ALA A 102 45.59 -10.82 -11.62
C ALA A 102 44.23 -10.11 -11.60
N ILE A 103 43.46 -10.33 -12.66
CA ILE A 103 42.02 -10.02 -12.72
C ILE A 103 41.30 -11.36 -12.84
N ALA A 104 40.49 -11.70 -11.83
CA ALA A 104 39.72 -12.93 -11.84
C ALA A 104 38.34 -12.69 -12.46
N VAL A 105 37.96 -13.51 -13.44
CA VAL A 105 36.63 -13.48 -14.08
C VAL A 105 35.90 -14.76 -13.71
N VAL A 106 34.71 -14.61 -13.12
CA VAL A 106 33.90 -15.70 -12.59
C VAL A 106 32.44 -15.54 -13.04
N ASP A 107 31.74 -16.65 -13.31
CA ASP A 107 30.32 -16.65 -13.67
C ASP A 107 29.42 -17.22 -12.56
N SER A 108 30.01 -17.89 -11.56
CA SER A 108 29.28 -18.51 -10.46
C SER A 108 29.89 -18.22 -9.09
N ALA A 109 29.07 -18.40 -8.04
CA ALA A 109 29.53 -18.32 -6.65
C ALA A 109 30.45 -19.48 -6.26
N GLU A 110 30.46 -20.59 -7.02
CA GLU A 110 31.37 -21.71 -6.78
C GLU A 110 32.78 -21.40 -7.26
N ASP A 111 32.93 -20.67 -8.38
CA ASP A 111 34.24 -20.25 -8.90
C ASP A 111 34.85 -19.15 -8.03
N GLU A 112 34.02 -18.27 -7.47
CA GLU A 112 34.45 -17.23 -6.53
C GLU A 112 35.11 -17.83 -5.27
N GLN A 113 34.75 -19.06 -4.87
CA GLN A 113 35.37 -19.74 -3.70
C GLN A 113 36.85 -20.07 -3.92
N VAL A 114 37.34 -20.04 -5.17
CA VAL A 114 38.74 -20.33 -5.53
C VAL A 114 39.62 -19.07 -5.42
N LEU A 115 39.04 -17.88 -5.26
CA LEU A 115 39.80 -16.62 -5.14
C LEU A 115 40.91 -16.67 -4.07
N PRO A 116 40.72 -17.24 -2.86
CA PRO A 116 41.81 -17.34 -1.88
C PRO A 116 43.02 -18.14 -2.39
N ILE A 117 42.80 -19.09 -3.30
CA ILE A 117 43.87 -19.86 -3.95
C ILE A 117 44.62 -18.97 -4.93
N VAL A 118 43.92 -18.18 -5.74
CA VAL A 118 44.54 -17.19 -6.65
C VAL A 118 45.33 -16.15 -5.88
N GLU A 119 44.73 -15.54 -4.85
CA GLU A 119 45.33 -14.51 -3.99
C GLU A 119 46.62 -14.99 -3.31
N SER A 120 46.70 -16.29 -2.99
CA SER A 120 47.90 -16.86 -2.37
C SER A 120 49.09 -17.01 -3.33
N ARG A 121 48.90 -16.86 -4.65
CA ARG A 121 49.96 -16.90 -5.68
C ARG A 121 50.24 -15.54 -6.30
N ILE A 122 49.18 -14.78 -6.61
CA ILE A 122 49.24 -13.52 -7.36
C ILE A 122 48.35 -12.49 -6.67
N PRO A 123 48.78 -11.23 -6.49
CA PRO A 123 47.90 -10.16 -6.05
C PRO A 123 46.70 -10.00 -7.01
N VAL A 124 45.48 -10.03 -6.49
CA VAL A 124 44.26 -9.85 -7.29
C VAL A 124 43.81 -8.39 -7.21
N ASP A 125 43.88 -7.67 -8.33
CA ASP A 125 43.53 -6.25 -8.39
C ASP A 125 42.01 -6.04 -8.55
N SER A 126 41.33 -6.98 -9.20
CA SER A 126 39.87 -6.93 -9.40
C SER A 126 39.24 -8.31 -9.63
N VAL A 127 37.95 -8.40 -9.35
CA VAL A 127 37.09 -9.57 -9.63
C VAL A 127 35.92 -9.11 -10.48
N ASP A 128 35.80 -9.65 -11.69
CA ASP A 128 34.71 -9.38 -12.62
C ASP A 128 33.68 -10.54 -12.59
N ARG A 129 32.41 -10.20 -12.40
CA ARG A 129 31.32 -11.18 -12.23
C ARG A 129 30.41 -11.15 -13.44
N VAL A 130 30.39 -12.24 -14.20
CA VAL A 130 29.56 -12.37 -15.40
C VAL A 130 28.21 -12.98 -15.04
N VAL A 131 27.11 -12.25 -15.32
CA VAL A 131 25.74 -12.73 -15.06
C VAL A 131 24.94 -12.77 -16.35
N VAL A 132 24.58 -13.98 -16.81
CA VAL A 132 23.74 -14.18 -17.99
C VAL A 132 22.26 -14.04 -17.64
N ARG A 133 21.54 -13.17 -18.34
CA ARG A 133 20.08 -12.98 -18.15
C ARG A 133 19.30 -13.96 -19.03
N GLN A 134 18.79 -15.05 -18.45
CA GLN A 134 17.87 -15.96 -19.13
C GLN A 134 16.42 -15.43 -19.08
N ALA A 135 15.73 -15.41 -20.22
CA ALA A 135 14.29 -15.16 -20.28
C ALA A 135 13.55 -16.44 -19.85
N ARG A 136 12.62 -16.33 -18.89
CA ARG A 136 11.95 -17.50 -18.27
C ARG A 136 10.79 -18.02 -19.12
N ASP A 137 10.68 -19.35 -19.22
CA ASP A 137 9.66 -20.07 -20.00
C ASP A 137 8.23 -20.01 -19.43
N ILE A 138 7.25 -20.17 -20.33
CA ILE A 138 5.79 -20.12 -20.13
C ILE A 138 5.30 -21.06 -19.00
N GLU A 139 6.03 -22.13 -18.69
CA GLU A 139 5.73 -23.06 -17.59
C GLU A 139 5.71 -22.35 -16.23
N SER A 140 6.62 -21.40 -16.01
CA SER A 140 6.65 -20.59 -14.79
C SER A 140 5.36 -19.77 -14.63
N THR A 141 4.81 -19.28 -15.75
CA THR A 141 3.53 -18.54 -15.76
C THR A 141 2.36 -19.44 -15.41
N TYR A 142 2.33 -20.70 -15.87
CA TYR A 142 1.30 -21.67 -15.49
C TYR A 142 1.30 -21.93 -13.99
N TYR A 143 2.47 -22.14 -13.38
CA TYR A 143 2.57 -22.35 -11.93
C TYR A 143 2.21 -21.11 -11.12
N LEU A 144 2.60 -19.92 -11.59
CA LEU A 144 2.16 -18.65 -10.99
C LEU A 144 0.64 -18.51 -11.02
N LEU A 145 0.00 -18.80 -12.16
CA LEU A 145 -1.46 -18.73 -12.28
C LEU A 145 -2.15 -19.76 -11.38
N LYS A 146 -1.61 -20.99 -11.32
CA LYS A 146 -2.11 -22.04 -10.43
C LYS A 146 -2.00 -21.64 -8.96
N GLN A 147 -0.89 -21.03 -8.54
CA GLN A 147 -0.69 -20.55 -7.18
C GLN A 147 -1.64 -19.39 -6.85
N PHE A 148 -1.84 -18.47 -7.79
CA PHE A 148 -2.80 -17.37 -7.65
C PHE A 148 -4.24 -17.88 -7.45
N LEU A 149 -4.65 -18.93 -8.17
CA LEU A 149 -5.97 -19.55 -8.02
C LEU A 149 -6.12 -20.35 -6.72
N ALA A 150 -5.04 -20.93 -6.22
CA ALA A 150 -5.02 -21.72 -4.98
C ALA A 150 -5.12 -20.84 -3.72
N ASP A 151 -4.62 -19.60 -3.77
CA ASP A 151 -4.67 -18.66 -2.66
C ASP A 151 -6.10 -18.14 -2.41
N GLU A 152 -6.64 -18.42 -1.22
CA GLU A 152 -7.98 -17.99 -0.82
C GLU A 152 -8.14 -16.46 -0.75
N GLN A 153 -7.11 -15.75 -0.28
CA GLN A 153 -7.18 -14.29 -0.14
C GLN A 153 -7.23 -13.64 -1.51
N LEU A 154 -6.37 -14.07 -2.44
CA LEU A 154 -6.36 -13.56 -3.81
C LEU A 154 -7.63 -13.94 -4.55
N ARG A 155 -8.12 -15.18 -4.38
CA ARG A 155 -9.37 -15.62 -4.99
C ARG A 155 -10.57 -14.83 -4.49
N SER A 156 -10.70 -14.66 -3.18
CA SER A 156 -11.80 -13.90 -2.58
C SER A 156 -11.75 -12.41 -2.93
N THR A 157 -10.55 -11.83 -3.02
CA THR A 157 -10.40 -10.38 -3.22
C THR A 157 -10.51 -9.98 -4.69
N ILE A 158 -10.04 -10.82 -5.62
CA ILE A 158 -9.94 -10.47 -7.04
C ILE A 158 -10.93 -11.30 -7.86
N LEU A 159 -10.87 -12.63 -7.76
CA LEU A 159 -11.68 -13.52 -8.62
C LEU A 159 -13.18 -13.40 -8.33
N VAL A 160 -13.57 -13.33 -7.06
CA VAL A 160 -15.00 -13.31 -6.69
C VAL A 160 -15.70 -12.04 -7.18
N PRO A 161 -15.21 -10.80 -6.92
CA PRO A 161 -15.83 -9.60 -7.47
C PRO A 161 -15.86 -9.60 -9.01
N PHE A 162 -14.78 -10.05 -9.64
CA PHE A 162 -14.69 -10.11 -11.09
C PHE A 162 -15.68 -11.13 -11.69
N GLY A 163 -15.81 -12.31 -11.08
CA GLY A 163 -16.78 -13.33 -11.47
C GLY A 163 -18.22 -12.87 -11.29
N ILE A 164 -18.51 -12.18 -10.18
CA ILE A 164 -19.81 -11.55 -9.94
C ILE A 164 -20.11 -10.52 -11.03
N ALA A 165 -19.16 -9.65 -11.37
CA ALA A 165 -19.31 -8.67 -12.44
C ALA A 165 -19.57 -9.34 -13.80
N LEU A 166 -18.85 -10.42 -14.12
CA LEU A 166 -19.01 -11.14 -15.37
C LEU A 166 -20.37 -11.82 -15.50
N LEU A 167 -20.98 -12.23 -14.38
CA LEU A 167 -22.34 -12.78 -14.34
C LEU A 167 -23.41 -11.69 -14.34
N LEU A 168 -23.21 -10.62 -13.57
CA LEU A 168 -24.19 -9.54 -13.41
C LEU A 168 -24.30 -8.68 -14.66
N LEU A 169 -23.20 -8.36 -15.32
CA LEU A 169 -23.19 -7.46 -16.47
C LEU A 169 -24.16 -7.91 -17.60
N PRO A 170 -24.09 -9.15 -18.11
CA PRO A 170 -25.04 -9.62 -19.12
C PRO A 170 -26.47 -9.74 -18.57
N ALA A 171 -26.64 -10.06 -17.28
CA ALA A 171 -27.97 -10.11 -16.66
C ALA A 171 -28.62 -8.72 -16.57
N LEU A 172 -27.84 -7.68 -16.25
CA LEU A 172 -28.32 -6.29 -16.20
C LEU A 172 -28.66 -5.76 -17.59
N PHE A 173 -27.91 -6.11 -18.64
CA PHE A 173 -28.25 -5.70 -20.01
C PHE A 173 -29.62 -6.21 -20.50
N TYR A 174 -30.20 -7.22 -19.83
CA TYR A 174 -31.56 -7.66 -20.15
C TYR A 174 -32.63 -6.67 -19.67
N TRP A 175 -32.39 -5.95 -18.58
CA TRP A 175 -33.38 -5.09 -17.92
C TRP A 175 -33.04 -3.60 -17.96
N PHE A 176 -31.78 -3.24 -18.19
CA PHE A 176 -31.25 -1.87 -18.10
C PHE A 176 -30.51 -1.47 -19.37
N SER A 177 -30.34 -0.15 -19.56
CA SER A 177 -29.49 0.36 -20.64
C SER A 177 -28.02 0.00 -20.41
N ALA A 178 -27.22 0.04 -21.48
CA ALA A 178 -25.81 -0.30 -21.40
C ALA A 178 -25.04 0.58 -20.39
N GLY A 179 -25.37 1.88 -20.31
CA GLY A 179 -24.77 2.81 -19.37
C GLY A 179 -25.11 2.48 -17.92
N GLU A 180 -26.38 2.22 -17.61
CA GLU A 180 -26.85 1.87 -16.26
C GLU A 180 -26.28 0.54 -15.79
N ALA A 181 -26.23 -0.45 -16.68
CA ALA A 181 -25.67 -1.77 -16.36
C ALA A 181 -24.17 -1.70 -16.03
N VAL A 182 -23.38 -0.98 -16.85
CA VAL A 182 -21.95 -0.77 -16.60
C VAL A 182 -21.75 0.05 -15.32
N ALA A 183 -22.53 1.12 -15.12
CA ALA A 183 -22.45 1.94 -13.91
C ALA A 183 -22.80 1.14 -12.65
N GLY A 184 -23.82 0.29 -12.70
CA GLY A 184 -24.22 -0.57 -11.60
C GLY A 184 -23.14 -1.58 -11.23
N VAL A 185 -22.55 -2.25 -12.22
CA VAL A 185 -21.45 -3.20 -11.99
C VAL A 185 -20.19 -2.49 -11.49
N ALA A 186 -19.85 -1.33 -12.05
CA ALA A 186 -18.72 -0.52 -11.60
C ALA A 186 -18.91 -0.03 -10.16
N GLY A 187 -20.11 0.42 -9.80
CA GLY A 187 -20.47 0.82 -8.44
C GLY A 187 -20.38 -0.34 -7.46
N LEU A 188 -20.90 -1.51 -7.83
CA LEU A 188 -20.81 -2.72 -7.02
C LEU A 188 -19.35 -3.17 -6.79
N LEU A 189 -18.54 -3.20 -7.85
CA LEU A 189 -17.12 -3.52 -7.76
C LEU A 189 -16.36 -2.50 -6.92
N GLY A 190 -16.61 -1.20 -7.13
CA GLY A 190 -16.01 -0.13 -6.35
C GLY A 190 -16.36 -0.25 -4.86
N ALA A 191 -17.62 -0.55 -4.55
CA ALA A 191 -18.06 -0.80 -3.17
C ALA A 191 -17.37 -2.03 -2.56
N ALA A 192 -17.22 -3.12 -3.32
CA ALA A 192 -16.52 -4.32 -2.86
C ALA A 192 -15.02 -4.05 -2.58
N LEU A 193 -14.37 -3.27 -3.44
CA LEU A 193 -12.98 -2.85 -3.26
C LEU A 193 -12.81 -1.93 -2.04
N LEU A 194 -13.71 -0.96 -1.85
CA LEU A 194 -13.70 -0.11 -0.66
C LEU A 194 -13.94 -0.91 0.62
N TYR A 195 -14.88 -1.87 0.59
CA TYR A 195 -15.17 -2.75 1.71
C TYR A 195 -13.91 -3.51 2.17
N LYS A 196 -13.15 -4.06 1.23
CA LYS A 196 -11.89 -4.76 1.54
C LYS A 196 -10.73 -3.81 1.85
N GLY A 197 -10.58 -2.72 1.11
CA GLY A 197 -9.50 -1.74 1.27
C GLY A 197 -9.55 -1.02 2.62
N LEU A 198 -10.75 -0.71 3.11
CA LEU A 198 -10.97 -0.14 4.44
C LEU A 198 -10.97 -1.19 5.55
N ALA A 199 -10.78 -2.48 5.21
CA ALA A 199 -10.79 -3.59 6.15
C ALA A 199 -12.03 -3.60 7.06
N ILE A 200 -13.19 -3.34 6.47
CA ILE A 200 -14.47 -3.28 7.19
C ILE A 200 -14.76 -4.62 7.90
N ASP A 201 -14.34 -5.73 7.28
CA ASP A 201 -14.40 -7.07 7.87
C ASP A 201 -13.72 -7.16 9.24
N ARG A 202 -12.52 -6.60 9.37
CA ARG A 202 -11.79 -6.58 10.65
C ARG A 202 -12.43 -5.64 11.67
N PHE A 203 -12.96 -4.51 11.22
CA PHE A 203 -13.64 -3.56 12.10
C PHE A 203 -14.92 -4.15 12.72
N VAL A 204 -15.71 -4.84 11.89
CA VAL A 204 -17.00 -5.43 12.28
C VAL A 204 -16.81 -6.71 13.10
N ALA A 205 -15.75 -7.48 12.87
CA ALA A 205 -15.53 -8.76 13.57
C ALA A 205 -15.48 -8.64 15.09
N GLY A 206 -14.98 -7.53 15.64
CA GLY A 206 -14.95 -7.28 17.10
C GLY A 206 -16.10 -6.42 17.62
N MET A 207 -17.10 -6.12 16.79
CA MET A 207 -18.25 -5.31 17.18
C MET A 207 -19.21 -6.04 18.13
N PRO A 208 -19.52 -7.34 17.93
CA PRO A 208 -20.42 -8.09 18.82
C PRO A 208 -19.91 -8.15 20.27
N GLU A 209 -18.62 -8.41 20.48
CA GLU A 209 -18.01 -8.49 21.81
C GLU A 209 -18.07 -7.13 22.51
N ARG A 210 -17.74 -6.04 21.79
CA ARG A 210 -17.82 -4.68 22.33
C ARG A 210 -19.24 -4.26 22.67
N ILE A 211 -20.22 -4.59 21.83
CA ILE A 211 -21.64 -4.34 22.11
C ILE A 211 -22.06 -5.13 23.34
N ARG A 212 -21.65 -6.40 23.45
CA ARG A 212 -21.95 -7.27 24.58
C ARG A 212 -21.37 -6.70 25.88
N GLU A 213 -20.08 -6.37 25.91
CA GLU A 213 -19.41 -5.76 27.07
C GLU A 213 -20.07 -4.45 27.48
N ALA A 214 -20.39 -3.58 26.51
CA ALA A 214 -21.02 -2.30 26.77
C ALA A 214 -22.46 -2.45 27.31
N LEU A 215 -23.23 -3.44 26.81
CA LEU A 215 -24.58 -3.75 27.30
C LEU A 215 -24.54 -4.30 28.72
N TYR A 216 -23.58 -5.17 29.04
CA TYR A 216 -23.36 -5.63 30.41
C TYR A 216 -22.91 -4.51 31.35
N ALA A 217 -22.20 -3.51 30.82
CA ALA A 217 -21.81 -2.31 31.56
C ALA A 217 -22.94 -1.27 31.70
N GLY A 218 -24.15 -1.53 31.17
CA GLY A 218 -25.31 -0.64 31.32
C GLY A 218 -25.20 0.69 30.56
N GLN A 219 -24.40 0.76 29.50
CA GLN A 219 -24.19 1.99 28.73
C GLN A 219 -25.45 2.42 27.97
N VAL A 220 -25.94 3.62 28.28
CA VAL A 220 -27.06 4.30 27.61
C VAL A 220 -26.69 4.66 26.16
N SER A 221 -25.42 4.95 25.89
CA SER A 221 -24.96 5.34 24.55
C SER A 221 -25.28 4.30 23.47
N ILE A 222 -25.30 3.01 23.79
CA ILE A 222 -25.60 1.93 22.82
C ILE A 222 -26.98 2.10 22.20
N VAL A 223 -27.99 2.30 23.05
CA VAL A 223 -29.37 2.48 22.60
C VAL A 223 -29.46 3.75 21.76
N THR A 224 -28.84 4.83 22.21
CA THR A 224 -28.84 6.10 21.46
C THR A 224 -28.09 6.01 20.13
N TYR A 225 -27.05 5.19 20.02
CA TYR A 225 -26.33 4.95 18.77
C TYR A 225 -27.16 4.18 17.76
N VAL A 226 -27.93 3.19 18.22
CA VAL A 226 -28.89 2.48 17.36
C VAL A 226 -29.97 3.44 16.87
N VAL A 227 -30.53 4.26 17.76
CA VAL A 227 -31.54 5.28 17.40
C VAL A 227 -30.95 6.31 16.44
N ALA A 228 -29.74 6.80 16.69
CA ALA A 228 -29.03 7.72 15.82
C ALA A 228 -28.76 7.12 14.44
N GLY A 229 -28.36 5.85 14.37
CA GLY A 229 -28.21 5.11 13.11
C GLY A 229 -29.52 5.04 12.33
N GLY A 230 -30.63 4.72 13.01
CA GLY A 230 -31.97 4.74 12.40
C GLY A 230 -32.36 6.12 11.88
N LEU A 231 -32.16 7.18 12.66
CA LEU A 231 -32.44 8.56 12.26
C LEU A 231 -31.58 9.02 11.07
N ALA A 232 -30.31 8.62 11.03
CA ALA A 232 -29.43 8.89 9.90
C ALA A 232 -29.92 8.20 8.61
N LEU A 233 -30.37 6.94 8.71
CA LEU A 233 -30.97 6.23 7.57
C LEU A 233 -32.24 6.92 7.07
N VAL A 234 -33.10 7.36 7.98
CA VAL A 234 -34.30 8.16 7.64
C VAL A 234 -33.92 9.46 6.93
N GLY A 235 -32.89 10.16 7.42
CA GLY A 235 -32.36 11.36 6.80
C GLY A 235 -31.83 11.15 5.38
N GLY A 236 -31.01 10.12 5.20
CA GLY A 236 -30.51 9.74 3.88
C GLY A 236 -31.63 9.36 2.92
N PHE A 237 -32.63 8.59 3.39
CA PHE A 237 -33.79 8.21 2.59
C PHE A 237 -34.60 9.44 2.12
N PHE A 238 -34.95 10.34 3.04
CA PHE A 238 -35.66 11.58 2.67
C PHE A 238 -34.81 12.49 1.78
N GLY A 239 -33.50 12.56 2.00
CA GLY A 239 -32.58 13.29 1.13
C GLY A 239 -32.62 12.79 -0.31
N VAL A 240 -32.51 11.46 -0.50
CA VAL A 240 -32.56 10.86 -1.84
C VAL A 240 -33.92 11.08 -2.48
N LEU A 241 -35.00 10.93 -1.70
CA LEU A 241 -36.35 11.14 -2.19
C LEU A 241 -36.53 12.58 -2.71
N SER A 242 -36.21 13.58 -1.90
CA SER A 242 -36.31 15.00 -2.28
C SER A 242 -35.42 15.35 -3.48
N ALA A 243 -34.20 14.83 -3.53
CA ALA A 243 -33.31 15.04 -4.68
C ALA A 243 -33.87 14.40 -5.97
N SER A 244 -34.48 13.21 -5.87
CA SER A 244 -35.02 12.49 -7.02
C SER A 244 -36.28 13.14 -7.63
N GLU A 245 -36.99 13.96 -6.85
CA GLU A 245 -38.16 14.72 -7.34
C GLU A 245 -37.74 15.88 -8.26
N LEU A 246 -36.49 16.34 -8.19
CA LEU A 246 -35.95 17.40 -9.05
C LEU A 246 -35.47 16.82 -10.39
N SER A 247 -36.39 16.52 -11.29
CA SER A 247 -36.03 16.04 -12.64
C SER A 247 -35.53 17.18 -13.55
N GLY A 248 -34.36 17.00 -14.19
CA GLY A 248 -33.87 17.89 -15.25
C GLY A 248 -33.06 19.10 -14.77
N VAL A 249 -32.65 19.13 -13.50
CA VAL A 249 -31.72 20.14 -12.96
C VAL A 249 -30.27 19.60 -12.96
N PRO A 250 -29.25 20.46 -12.83
CA PRO A 250 -27.86 20.00 -12.70
C PRO A 250 -27.67 19.11 -11.46
N ALA A 251 -26.83 18.08 -11.56
CA ALA A 251 -26.54 17.16 -10.44
C ALA A 251 -26.05 17.86 -9.16
N LEU A 252 -25.43 19.04 -9.29
CA LEU A 252 -25.05 19.87 -8.15
C LEU A 252 -26.27 20.32 -7.35
N VAL A 253 -27.36 20.69 -8.03
CA VAL A 253 -28.60 21.14 -7.39
C VAL A 253 -29.31 19.99 -6.69
N GLU A 254 -29.34 18.80 -7.31
CA GLU A 254 -29.84 17.57 -6.67
C GLU A 254 -29.07 17.24 -5.38
N ALA A 255 -27.74 17.39 -5.40
CA ALA A 255 -26.90 17.17 -4.22
C ALA A 255 -27.16 18.22 -3.11
N VAL A 256 -27.43 19.47 -3.49
CA VAL A 256 -27.79 20.53 -2.53
C VAL A 256 -29.17 20.26 -1.92
N GLU A 257 -30.15 19.79 -2.69
CA GLU A 257 -31.48 19.41 -2.19
C GLU A 257 -31.38 18.22 -1.23
N PHE A 258 -30.63 17.18 -1.61
CA PHE A 258 -30.32 16.06 -0.72
C PHE A 258 -29.78 16.56 0.62
N THR A 259 -28.79 17.47 0.56
CA THR A 259 -28.14 18.02 1.75
C THR A 259 -29.14 18.81 2.58
N TYR A 260 -29.94 19.66 1.96
CA TYR A 260 -30.95 20.45 2.65
C TYR A 260 -31.95 19.56 3.39
N ALA A 261 -32.50 18.53 2.74
CA ALA A 261 -33.47 17.61 3.31
C ALA A 261 -32.89 16.69 4.38
N ALA A 262 -31.67 16.18 4.20
CA ALA A 262 -31.05 15.19 5.08
C ALA A 262 -30.43 15.79 6.36
N VAL A 263 -29.88 17.01 6.28
CA VAL A 263 -29.11 17.61 7.38
C VAL A 263 -29.86 17.71 8.73
N PRO A 264 -31.16 18.06 8.82
CA PRO A 264 -31.86 18.05 10.11
C PRO A 264 -31.89 16.66 10.76
N TRP A 265 -32.10 15.62 9.96
CA TRP A 265 -32.13 14.24 10.46
C TRP A 265 -30.75 13.79 10.92
N PHE A 266 -29.69 14.14 10.18
CA PHE A 266 -28.32 13.93 10.61
C PHE A 266 -27.97 14.72 11.88
N ALA A 267 -28.50 15.93 12.03
CA ALA A 267 -28.32 16.73 13.24
C ALA A 267 -28.94 16.05 14.45
N VAL A 268 -30.21 15.64 14.34
CA VAL A 268 -30.92 14.96 15.43
C VAL A 268 -30.26 13.61 15.75
N ALA A 269 -29.81 12.87 14.74
CA ALA A 269 -29.04 11.64 14.92
C ALA A 269 -27.74 11.89 15.70
N GLY A 270 -26.93 12.86 15.25
CA GLY A 270 -25.66 13.19 15.89
C GLY A 270 -25.84 13.72 17.32
N VAL A 271 -26.83 14.58 17.55
CA VAL A 271 -27.17 15.07 18.90
C VAL A 271 -27.63 13.93 19.80
N THR A 272 -28.45 13.00 19.29
CA THR A 272 -28.91 11.82 20.06
C THR A 272 -27.74 10.95 20.48
N ALA A 273 -26.80 10.67 19.57
CA ALA A 273 -25.58 9.93 19.88
C ALA A 273 -24.68 10.68 20.88
N ALA A 274 -24.56 12.01 20.72
CA ALA A 274 -23.79 12.86 21.61
C ALA A 274 -24.34 12.84 23.05
N VAL A 275 -25.66 12.99 23.19
CA VAL A 275 -26.35 12.96 24.48
C VAL A 275 -26.21 11.61 25.16
N GLY A 276 -26.36 10.50 24.44
CA GLY A 276 -26.17 9.18 25.05
C GLY A 276 -24.76 8.95 25.55
N ARG A 277 -23.74 9.45 24.83
CA ARG A 277 -22.35 9.41 25.30
C ARG A 277 -22.13 10.32 26.52
N LEU A 278 -22.76 11.49 26.53
CA LEU A 278 -22.70 12.41 27.67
C LEU A 278 -23.35 11.78 28.92
N LEU A 279 -24.48 11.09 28.77
CA LEU A 279 -25.13 10.35 29.86
C LEU A 279 -24.23 9.23 30.40
N ASP A 280 -23.54 8.50 29.53
CA ASP A 280 -22.59 7.46 29.98
C ASP A 280 -21.42 8.03 30.79
N GLU A 281 -20.93 9.22 30.44
CA GLU A 281 -19.87 9.89 31.19
C GLU A 281 -20.39 10.45 32.51
N LEU A 282 -21.62 10.97 32.53
CA LEU A 282 -22.31 11.42 33.75
C LEU A 282 -22.54 10.29 34.76
N ILE A 283 -22.79 9.08 34.27
CA ILE A 283 -23.05 7.89 35.11
C ILE A 283 -21.74 7.28 35.64
N ARG A 284 -20.60 7.54 35.01
CA ARG A 284 -19.28 7.12 35.49
C ARG A 284 -18.76 8.19 36.44
N ASP A 285 -18.53 7.85 37.70
CA ASP A 285 -18.07 8.75 38.79
C ASP A 285 -16.65 9.37 38.57
N GLU A 286 -16.18 9.53 37.34
CA GLU A 286 -14.86 10.09 36.99
C GLU A 286 -14.90 11.57 36.55
N GLY A 287 -16.08 12.21 36.60
CA GLY A 287 -16.26 13.60 36.20
C GLY A 287 -16.35 13.79 34.68
N ILE A 288 -17.11 14.79 34.24
CA ILE A 288 -17.38 14.99 32.81
C ILE A 288 -16.23 15.74 32.15
N ARG A 289 -15.58 15.14 31.15
CA ARG A 289 -14.59 15.87 30.35
C ARG A 289 -15.28 16.92 29.47
N THR A 290 -14.81 18.16 29.54
CA THR A 290 -15.29 19.35 28.79
C THR A 290 -15.56 19.11 27.30
N PRO A 291 -14.76 18.31 26.55
CA PRO A 291 -15.02 18.04 25.14
C PRO A 291 -16.34 17.30 24.86
N TYR A 292 -16.85 16.48 25.79
CA TYR A 292 -18.10 15.73 25.60
C TYR A 292 -19.35 16.59 25.84
N LEU A 293 -19.26 17.62 26.69
CA LEU A 293 -20.35 18.56 26.95
C LEU A 293 -20.68 19.43 25.74
N ASN A 294 -19.65 19.85 24.98
CA ASN A 294 -19.82 20.72 23.82
C ASN A 294 -20.28 19.96 22.56
N LEU A 295 -20.10 18.64 22.50
CA LEU A 295 -20.36 17.82 21.31
C LEU A 295 -21.77 18.02 20.68
N PRO A 296 -22.89 17.94 21.43
CA PRO A 296 -24.23 18.10 20.84
C PRO A 296 -24.43 19.51 20.26
N PHE A 297 -23.90 20.54 20.91
CA PHE A 297 -24.01 21.93 20.47
C PHE A 297 -23.22 22.18 19.20
N VAL A 298 -22.00 21.64 19.09
CA VAL A 298 -21.19 21.73 17.87
C VAL A 298 -21.90 21.05 16.70
N ILE A 299 -22.45 19.85 16.89
CA ILE A 299 -23.19 19.13 15.85
C ILE A 299 -24.39 19.94 15.37
N ALA A 300 -25.19 20.48 16.30
CA ALA A 300 -26.34 21.31 15.98
C ALA A 300 -25.95 22.61 15.25
N ALA A 301 -24.89 23.29 15.71
CA ALA A 301 -24.38 24.51 15.09
C ALA A 301 -23.92 24.27 13.65
N VAL A 302 -23.13 23.23 13.43
CA VAL A 302 -22.66 22.84 12.08
C VAL A 302 -23.85 22.51 11.18
N ALA A 303 -24.80 21.72 11.66
CA ALA A 303 -25.98 21.36 10.88
C ALA A 303 -26.83 22.60 10.49
N LEU A 304 -27.02 23.56 11.39
CA LEU A 304 -27.72 24.81 11.09
C LEU A 304 -27.01 25.59 9.98
N VAL A 305 -25.69 25.72 10.07
CA VAL A 305 -24.89 26.44 9.06
C VAL A 305 -24.96 25.73 7.71
N VAL A 306 -24.73 24.42 7.67
CA VAL A 306 -24.79 23.62 6.42
C VAL A 306 -26.18 23.70 5.79
N ARG A 307 -27.26 23.55 6.58
CA ARG A 307 -28.63 23.71 6.09
C ARG A 307 -28.91 25.12 5.58
N GLY A 308 -28.38 26.14 6.25
CA GLY A 308 -28.50 27.53 5.83
C GLY A 308 -27.88 27.78 4.45
N PHE A 309 -26.67 27.29 4.22
CA PHE A 309 -26.01 27.40 2.92
C PHE A 309 -26.75 26.60 1.83
N ALA A 310 -27.18 25.36 2.13
CA ALA A 310 -27.95 24.57 1.18
C ALA A 310 -29.27 25.28 0.79
N GLY A 311 -29.99 25.81 1.78
CA GLY A 311 -31.22 26.57 1.55
C GLY A 311 -30.99 27.86 0.75
N TYR A 312 -29.87 28.55 0.96
CA TYR A 312 -29.50 29.73 0.17
C TYR A 312 -29.32 29.40 -1.32
N PHE A 313 -28.59 28.33 -1.63
CA PHE A 313 -28.38 27.91 -3.03
C PHE A 313 -29.70 27.49 -3.69
N LEU A 314 -30.55 26.73 -2.99
CA LEU A 314 -31.86 26.33 -3.53
C LEU A 314 -32.81 27.50 -3.73
N ALA A 315 -32.74 28.53 -2.87
CA ALA A 315 -33.51 29.75 -3.02
C ALA A 315 -33.05 30.58 -4.23
N GLN A 316 -31.77 30.53 -4.60
CA GLN A 316 -31.27 31.20 -5.81
C GLN A 316 -31.74 30.52 -7.10
N GLU A 317 -31.92 29.21 -7.08
CA GLU A 317 -32.51 28.43 -8.19
C GLU A 317 -34.05 28.48 -8.19
N ALA A 318 -34.67 29.28 -7.31
CA ALA A 318 -36.13 29.39 -7.14
C ALA A 318 -36.85 28.07 -6.83
N ILE A 319 -36.13 27.09 -6.26
CA ILE A 319 -36.66 25.78 -5.86
C ILE A 319 -37.40 25.90 -4.53
N LEU A 320 -36.90 26.73 -3.61
CA LEU A 320 -37.57 27.01 -2.35
C LEU A 320 -38.49 28.22 -2.49
N ALA A 321 -39.72 28.07 -1.97
CA ALA A 321 -40.64 29.19 -1.84
C ALA A 321 -40.07 30.27 -0.89
N PRO A 322 -40.26 31.57 -1.19
CA PRO A 322 -39.82 32.65 -0.30
C PRO A 322 -40.37 32.45 1.11
N PHE A 323 -39.48 32.39 2.09
CA PHE A 323 -39.87 32.25 3.48
C PHE A 323 -40.48 33.56 3.98
N GLY A 324 -41.73 33.52 4.42
CA GLY A 324 -42.42 34.68 5.00
C GLY A 324 -42.76 34.42 6.47
N MET A 325 -42.40 35.36 7.34
CA MET A 325 -42.82 35.34 8.74
C MET A 325 -43.63 36.61 9.02
N TRP A 326 -44.85 36.45 9.53
CA TRP A 326 -45.73 37.57 9.95
C TRP A 326 -46.01 38.59 8.83
N GLY A 327 -46.15 38.12 7.58
CA GLY A 327 -46.45 38.96 6.43
C GLY A 327 -45.24 39.70 5.83
N VAL A 328 -44.04 39.51 6.38
CA VAL A 328 -42.79 40.03 5.80
C VAL A 328 -42.06 38.90 5.09
N THR A 329 -41.71 39.09 3.82
CA THR A 329 -40.86 38.16 3.07
C THR A 329 -39.42 38.34 3.50
N VAL A 330 -38.81 37.26 3.95
CA VAL A 330 -37.39 37.22 4.34
C VAL A 330 -36.58 36.91 3.09
N SER A 331 -35.56 37.72 2.80
CA SER A 331 -34.70 37.44 1.65
C SER A 331 -33.84 36.20 1.89
N PRO A 332 -33.42 35.47 0.84
CA PRO A 332 -32.51 34.32 0.99
C PRO A 332 -31.23 34.65 1.78
N VAL A 333 -30.71 35.86 1.61
CA VAL A 333 -29.54 36.37 2.34
C VAL A 333 -29.84 36.54 3.83
N GLN A 334 -31.02 37.09 4.18
CA GLN A 334 -31.45 37.24 5.57
C GLN A 334 -31.69 35.87 6.23
N GLN A 335 -32.24 34.91 5.48
CA GLN A 335 -32.44 33.55 5.97
C GLN A 335 -31.09 32.86 6.24
N LEU A 336 -30.12 32.96 5.32
CA LEU A 336 -28.77 32.46 5.52
C LEU A 336 -28.11 33.09 6.76
N ALA A 337 -28.20 34.42 6.88
CA ALA A 337 -27.67 35.14 8.03
C ALA A 337 -28.29 34.64 9.35
N ALA A 338 -29.59 34.38 9.38
CA ALA A 338 -30.27 33.85 10.55
C ALA A 338 -29.77 32.44 10.95
N PHE A 339 -29.53 31.55 9.96
CA PHE A 339 -28.95 30.22 10.22
C PHE A 339 -27.51 30.31 10.76
N ILE A 340 -26.68 31.20 10.19
CA ILE A 340 -25.30 31.42 10.66
C ILE A 340 -25.30 31.97 12.08
N VAL A 341 -26.09 33.00 12.35
CA VAL A 341 -26.21 33.59 13.69
C VAL A 341 -26.75 32.56 14.69
N GLY A 342 -27.77 31.79 14.29
CA GLY A 342 -28.31 30.69 15.11
C GLY A 342 -27.25 29.64 15.44
N GLY A 343 -26.45 29.23 14.46
CA GLY A 343 -25.34 28.29 14.67
C GLY A 343 -24.27 28.84 15.63
N ILE A 344 -23.90 30.12 15.49
CA ILE A 344 -22.96 30.79 16.40
C ILE A 344 -23.52 30.83 17.82
N VAL A 345 -24.80 31.22 17.99
CA VAL A 345 -25.45 31.26 19.32
C VAL A 345 -25.48 29.87 19.96
N VAL A 346 -25.86 28.83 19.21
CA VAL A 346 -25.86 27.44 19.71
C VAL A 346 -24.46 27.00 20.15
N SER A 347 -23.43 27.31 19.36
CA SER A 347 -22.04 27.02 19.71
C SER A 347 -21.58 27.75 20.98
N LEU A 348 -21.90 29.05 21.10
CA LEU A 348 -21.58 29.84 22.30
C LEU A 348 -22.28 29.34 23.55
N VAL A 349 -23.54 28.90 23.43
CA VAL A 349 -24.27 28.26 24.53
C VAL A 349 -23.58 26.97 24.96
N GLY A 350 -23.10 26.16 24.00
CA GLY A 350 -22.34 24.94 24.28
C GLY A 350 -21.02 25.22 25.02
N VAL A 351 -20.28 26.24 24.59
CA VAL A 351 -19.03 26.66 25.26
C VAL A 351 -19.30 27.16 26.68
N LYS A 352 -20.32 28.01 26.86
CA LYS A 352 -20.69 28.53 28.18
C LYS A 352 -21.11 27.40 29.13
N LEU A 353 -21.95 26.48 28.67
CA LEU A 353 -22.37 25.35 29.50
C LEU A 353 -21.17 24.46 29.89
N ALA A 354 -20.24 24.23 28.96
CA ALA A 354 -19.04 23.47 29.23
C ALA A 354 -18.07 24.19 30.19
N SER A 355 -18.01 25.53 30.17
CA SER A 355 -17.19 26.30 31.12
C SER A 355 -17.81 26.33 32.51
N ASP A 356 -19.13 26.55 32.62
CA ASP A 356 -19.83 26.68 33.90
C ASP A 356 -19.71 25.38 34.72
N VAL A 357 -19.91 24.23 34.07
CA VAL A 357 -19.75 22.90 34.70
C VAL A 357 -18.29 22.61 35.07
N GLY A 358 -17.32 23.08 34.26
CA GLY A 358 -15.91 22.92 34.57
C GLY A 358 -15.45 23.72 35.80
N THR A 359 -16.04 24.90 36.02
CA THR A 359 -15.78 25.72 37.21
C THR A 359 -16.39 25.13 38.48
N GLU A 360 -17.60 24.58 38.44
CA GLU A 360 -18.23 23.94 39.61
C GLU A 360 -17.38 22.74 40.11
N THR A 361 -16.90 21.89 39.21
CA THR A 361 -16.02 20.76 39.60
C THR A 361 -14.68 21.19 40.18
N LEU A 362 -14.16 22.38 39.85
CA LEU A 362 -12.92 22.91 40.39
C LEU A 362 -13.14 23.53 41.78
N GLU A 363 -14.30 24.18 41.99
CA GLU A 363 -14.68 24.79 43.26
C GLU A 363 -14.97 23.72 44.32
N ASP A 364 -15.66 22.63 43.96
CA ASP A 364 -15.92 21.48 44.85
C ASP A 364 -14.63 20.77 45.31
N VAL A 365 -13.62 20.67 44.45
CA VAL A 365 -12.31 20.08 44.81
C VAL A 365 -11.51 21.00 45.73
N ILE A 366 -11.54 22.32 45.48
CA ILE A 366 -10.84 23.31 46.31
C ILE A 366 -11.47 23.40 47.71
N ASP A 367 -12.79 23.28 47.82
CA ASP A 367 -13.47 23.32 49.11
C ASP A 367 -13.34 22.00 49.88
N ALA A 368 -13.25 20.85 49.21
CA ALA A 368 -12.92 19.57 49.84
C ALA A 368 -11.49 19.56 50.44
N ASP A 369 -10.50 20.13 49.75
CA ASP A 369 -9.12 20.25 50.25
C ASP A 369 -9.01 21.22 51.45
N ARG A 370 -9.88 22.24 51.52
CA ARG A 370 -9.93 23.19 52.65
C ARG A 370 -10.54 22.60 53.91
N GLU A 371 -11.46 21.65 53.78
CA GLU A 371 -12.01 20.91 54.92
C GLU A 371 -10.99 19.91 55.49
N THR A 372 -10.09 19.35 54.67
CA THR A 372 -9.04 18.42 55.15
C THR A 372 -7.82 19.09 55.79
N ASP A 373 -7.50 20.34 55.44
CA ASP A 373 -6.40 21.11 56.07
C ASP A 373 -6.84 21.90 57.32
N GLY A 374 -8.09 21.75 57.76
CA GLY A 374 -8.70 22.46 58.88
C GLY A 374 -8.75 21.71 60.23
N GLU A 375 -8.25 20.47 60.32
CA GLU A 375 -8.17 19.68 61.57
C GLU A 375 -6.79 19.72 62.27
#